data_AF-A0A257MSB6-F1
#
_entry.id   AF-A0A257MSB6-F1
#
_cell.length_a   1.000
_cell.length_b   1.000
_cell.length_c   1.000
_cell.angle_alpha   90.00
_cell.angle_beta   90.00
_cell.angle_gamma   90.00
#
_symmetry.space_group_name_H-M   'P 1'
#
loop_
_entity.id
_entity.type
_entity.pdbx_description
1 polymer ?
#
loop_
_entity_poly.entity_id
_entity_poly.type
_entity_poly.pdbx_seq_one_letter_code
_entity_poly.pdbx_strand_id
1 'polypeptide(L)'
;PSTEVGQTATLIVSLTNNGPGSILAKVSPSSPPGVFANGGEQSLELYPGMTQQVSYTLNPQQSGSYMIESFISYAEDGVSWRSLRLQDPFIVSEPQAVPGGDEFPGPGDNLNPTDNPYDQPPGEEMPEEEYPPVGEYPGAPADQNPPGAPPAGPKGSGEQPDNTGQ
;
A
#
# COMPACT_ATOMS: atom_id res chain seq x y z
N PRO A 1 15.13 -8.42 -10.57
CA PRO A 1 15.47 -7.64 -9.36
C PRO A 1 14.97 -8.34 -8.09
N SER A 2 15.56 -8.09 -6.92
CA SER A 2 15.08 -8.68 -5.66
C SER A 2 15.18 -7.73 -4.46
N THR A 3 14.32 -7.93 -3.47
CA THR A 3 14.30 -7.19 -2.20
C THR A 3 13.66 -8.05 -1.10
N GLU A 4 13.53 -7.50 0.11
CA GLU A 4 12.81 -8.11 1.22
C GLU A 4 11.45 -7.44 1.46
N VAL A 5 10.53 -8.14 2.12
CA VAL A 5 9.28 -7.55 2.60
C VAL A 5 9.56 -6.34 3.49
N GLY A 6 8.86 -5.24 3.24
CA GLY A 6 9.05 -3.98 3.97
C GLY A 6 10.22 -3.12 3.47
N GLN A 7 11.09 -3.63 2.58
CA GLN A 7 12.17 -2.85 1.99
C GLN A 7 11.72 -2.20 0.66
N THR A 8 11.82 -0.87 0.60
CA THR A 8 11.50 -0.12 -0.62
C THR A 8 12.54 -0.41 -1.71
N ALA A 9 12.09 -0.79 -2.90
CA ALA A 9 12.92 -0.93 -4.09
C ALA A 9 12.63 0.22 -5.07
N THR A 10 13.66 0.79 -5.70
CA THR A 10 13.49 1.82 -6.74
C THR A 10 13.60 1.17 -8.11
N LEU A 11 12.60 1.36 -8.96
CA LEU A 11 12.64 0.96 -10.36
C LEU A 11 12.91 2.18 -11.25
N ILE A 12 13.75 2.00 -12.26
CA ILE A 12 14.09 3.06 -13.22
C ILE A 12 13.71 2.57 -14.62
N VAL A 13 12.79 3.28 -15.27
CA VAL A 13 12.39 3.04 -16.65
C VAL A 13 13.11 4.04 -17.55
N SER A 14 13.95 3.54 -18.45
CA SER A 14 14.66 4.36 -19.44
C SER A 14 13.93 4.31 -20.78
N LEU A 15 13.55 5.48 -21.30
CA LEU A 15 12.84 5.62 -22.56
C LEU A 15 13.68 6.41 -23.55
N THR A 16 13.85 5.88 -24.74
CA THR A 16 14.56 6.52 -25.85
C THR A 16 13.60 6.74 -27.02
N ASN A 17 13.48 7.98 -27.48
CA ASN A 17 12.70 8.27 -28.68
C ASN A 17 13.58 8.11 -29.93
N ASN A 18 13.38 7.01 -30.65
CA ASN A 18 14.05 6.73 -31.91
C ASN A 18 13.29 7.25 -33.15
N GLY A 19 12.16 7.93 -32.93
CA GLY A 19 11.34 8.53 -33.97
C GLY A 19 11.87 9.89 -34.44
N PRO A 20 11.34 10.40 -35.56
CA PRO A 20 11.79 11.67 -36.14
C PRO A 20 11.18 12.91 -35.46
N GLY A 21 10.09 12.75 -34.69
CA GLY A 21 9.36 13.85 -34.03
C GLY A 21 9.37 13.72 -32.51
N SER A 22 9.04 14.81 -31.81
CA SER A 22 8.83 14.78 -30.36
C SER A 22 7.61 13.95 -30.00
N ILE A 23 7.69 13.22 -28.89
CA ILE A 23 6.56 12.42 -28.39
C ILE A 23 6.25 12.79 -26.94
N LEU A 24 4.97 12.76 -26.59
CA LEU A 24 4.53 12.74 -25.20
C LEU A 24 4.36 11.28 -24.77
N ALA A 25 5.12 10.86 -23.76
CA ALA A 25 5.03 9.53 -23.17
C ALA A 25 4.47 9.61 -21.74
N LYS A 26 3.73 8.58 -21.36
CA LYS A 26 3.12 8.38 -20.05
C LYS A 26 3.53 7.02 -19.54
N VAL A 27 4.06 6.95 -18.32
CA VAL A 27 4.50 5.71 -17.68
C VAL A 27 3.64 5.49 -16.45
N SER A 28 2.98 4.33 -16.40
CA SER A 28 2.12 3.95 -15.29
C SER A 28 2.57 2.59 -14.76
N PRO A 29 3.01 2.49 -13.50
CA PRO A 29 3.42 1.22 -12.92
C PRO A 29 2.21 0.34 -12.60
N SER A 30 2.36 -0.97 -12.75
CA SER A 30 1.43 -1.96 -12.20
C SER A 30 1.67 -2.14 -10.70
N SER A 31 0.62 -2.53 -9.98
CA SER A 31 0.69 -2.89 -8.56
C SER A 31 0.06 -4.28 -8.39
N PRO A 32 0.82 -5.36 -8.57
CA PRO A 32 0.30 -6.70 -8.33
C PRO A 32 -0.03 -6.89 -6.84
N PRO A 33 -0.96 -7.79 -6.48
CA PRO A 33 -1.28 -8.05 -5.08
C PRO A 33 -0.02 -8.39 -4.26
N GLY A 34 0.15 -7.73 -3.12
CA GLY A 34 1.33 -7.91 -2.26
C GLY A 34 2.53 -7.02 -2.58
N VAL A 35 2.50 -6.24 -3.67
CA VAL A 35 3.51 -5.20 -3.96
C VAL A 35 2.83 -3.89 -4.33
N PHE A 36 3.10 -2.84 -3.55
CA PHE A 36 2.54 -1.52 -3.79
C PHE A 36 3.49 -0.65 -4.61
N ALA A 37 3.05 -0.15 -5.76
CA ALA A 37 3.81 0.79 -6.58
C ALA A 37 3.47 2.25 -6.24
N ASN A 38 4.48 3.00 -5.83
CA ASN A 38 4.40 4.41 -5.48
C ASN A 38 4.96 5.25 -6.65
N GLY A 39 4.12 6.09 -7.27
CA GLY A 39 4.56 6.97 -8.36
C GLY A 39 3.46 7.43 -9.31
N GLY A 40 2.32 6.73 -9.36
CA GLY A 40 1.21 7.07 -10.25
C GLY A 40 1.60 7.10 -11.73
N GLU A 41 0.74 7.69 -12.57
CA GLU A 41 1.10 7.96 -13.96
C GLU A 41 2.04 9.17 -14.03
N GLN A 42 3.19 9.00 -14.69
CA GLN A 42 4.19 10.04 -14.90
C GLN A 42 4.27 10.39 -16.39
N SER A 43 4.19 11.67 -16.72
CA SER A 43 4.27 12.16 -18.10
C SER A 43 5.65 12.77 -18.39
N LEU A 44 6.20 12.52 -19.57
CA LEU A 44 7.44 13.12 -20.06
C LEU A 44 7.36 13.42 -21.56
N GLU A 45 8.01 14.49 -21.98
CA GLU A 45 8.17 14.83 -23.40
C GLU A 45 9.56 14.40 -23.86
N LEU A 46 9.65 13.55 -24.89
CA LEU A 46 10.90 13.02 -25.44
C LEU A 46 11.16 13.59 -26.84
N TYR A 47 12.25 14.33 -26.98
CA TYR A 47 12.73 14.81 -28.28
C TYR A 47 13.42 13.68 -29.09
N PRO A 48 13.51 13.81 -30.43
CA PRO A 48 14.21 12.84 -31.28
C PRO A 48 15.63 12.55 -30.80
N GLY A 49 15.96 11.26 -30.65
CA GLY A 49 17.27 10.78 -30.18
C GLY A 49 17.53 10.97 -28.67
N MET A 50 16.60 11.59 -27.94
CA MET A 50 16.75 11.80 -26.50
C MET A 50 16.40 10.54 -25.71
N THR A 51 17.16 10.29 -24.65
CA THR A 51 16.82 9.31 -23.62
C THR A 51 16.48 10.04 -22.33
N GLN A 52 15.35 9.70 -21.71
CA GLN A 52 15.00 10.14 -20.36
C GLN A 52 14.63 8.96 -19.49
N GLN A 53 14.74 9.18 -18.19
CA GLN A 53 14.47 8.18 -17.18
C GLN A 53 13.33 8.63 -16.28
N VAL A 54 12.50 7.67 -15.92
CA VAL A 54 11.41 7.82 -14.97
C VAL A 54 11.65 6.82 -13.85
N SER A 55 11.49 7.25 -12.60
CA SER A 55 11.63 6.35 -11.46
C SER A 55 10.38 6.33 -10.61
N TYR A 56 10.01 5.15 -10.15
CA TYR A 56 8.98 4.91 -9.16
C TYR A 56 9.47 3.88 -8.15
N THR A 57 8.83 3.84 -6.98
CA THR A 57 9.24 2.92 -5.92
C THR A 57 8.24 1.79 -5.75
N LEU A 58 8.73 0.62 -5.37
CA LEU A 58 7.98 -0.58 -5.05
C LEU A 58 8.11 -0.82 -3.55
N ASN A 59 6.99 -1.09 -2.90
CA ASN A 59 6.90 -1.37 -1.46
C ASN A 59 6.25 -2.75 -1.31
N PRO A 60 7.07 -3.81 -1.23
CA PRO A 60 6.58 -5.16 -1.05
C PRO A 60 6.02 -5.39 0.36
N GLN A 61 4.86 -6.01 0.43
CA GLN A 61 4.17 -6.38 1.66
C GLN A 61 4.11 -7.91 1.85
N GLN A 62 4.34 -8.67 0.79
CA GLN A 62 4.32 -10.13 0.82
C GLN A 62 5.54 -10.67 0.09
N SER A 63 6.05 -11.81 0.56
CA SER A 63 7.10 -12.56 -0.11
C SER A 63 6.51 -13.30 -1.32
N GLY A 64 7.32 -13.47 -2.36
CA GLY A 64 6.86 -14.13 -3.58
C GLY A 64 7.66 -13.77 -4.83
N SER A 65 7.20 -14.31 -5.95
CA SER A 65 7.69 -13.97 -7.28
C SER A 65 6.63 -13.17 -8.03
N TYR A 66 7.00 -12.00 -8.49
CA TYR A 66 6.12 -11.03 -9.14
C TYR A 66 6.62 -10.74 -10.55
N MET A 67 5.70 -10.40 -11.45
CA MET A 67 6.01 -9.76 -12.72
C MET A 67 5.61 -8.30 -12.62
N ILE A 68 6.59 -7.40 -12.57
CA ILE A 68 6.32 -5.96 -12.54
C ILE A 68 6.13 -5.49 -13.97
N GLU A 69 4.95 -4.98 -14.27
CA GLU A 69 4.67 -4.34 -15.54
C GLU A 69 4.76 -2.81 -15.40
N SER A 70 5.45 -2.15 -16.34
CA SER A 70 5.31 -0.71 -16.59
C SER A 70 4.51 -0.53 -17.88
N PHE A 71 3.36 0.13 -17.79
CA PHE A 71 2.57 0.50 -18.96
C PHE A 71 3.08 1.82 -19.51
N ILE A 72 3.55 1.84 -20.75
CA ILE A 72 4.00 3.05 -21.41
C ILE A 72 3.03 3.39 -22.53
N SER A 73 2.34 4.52 -22.43
CA SER A 73 1.52 5.04 -23.52
C SER A 73 2.22 6.25 -24.13
N TYR A 74 2.33 6.33 -25.46
CA TYR A 74 2.94 7.47 -26.13
C TYR A 74 2.15 7.88 -27.36
N ALA A 75 2.18 9.17 -27.69
CA ALA A 75 1.58 9.71 -28.91
C ALA A 75 2.66 10.35 -29.79
N GLU A 76 2.74 9.88 -31.02
CA GLU A 76 3.46 10.54 -32.11
C GLU A 76 2.54 11.65 -32.63
N ASP A 77 3.03 12.90 -32.63
CA ASP A 77 2.31 14.09 -33.09
C ASP A 77 0.95 14.35 -32.40
N GLY A 78 0.69 13.72 -31.25
CA GLY A 78 -0.51 13.91 -30.44
C GLY A 78 -1.79 13.27 -30.99
N VAL A 79 -1.74 12.53 -32.10
CA VAL A 79 -2.95 12.05 -32.80
C VAL A 79 -3.32 10.61 -32.44
N SER A 80 -2.34 9.73 -32.26
CA SER A 80 -2.60 8.30 -32.01
C SER A 80 -1.76 7.79 -30.87
N TRP A 81 -2.43 7.40 -29.78
CA TRP A 81 -1.79 6.79 -28.62
C TRP A 81 -1.46 5.32 -28.93
N ARG A 82 -0.19 4.98 -28.74
CA ARG A 82 0.34 3.62 -28.80
C ARG A 82 0.72 3.18 -27.40
N SER A 83 0.72 1.87 -27.16
CA SER A 83 1.06 1.31 -25.85
C SER A 83 2.16 0.28 -25.96
N LEU A 84 3.07 0.31 -24.98
CA LEU A 84 4.12 -0.68 -24.74
C LEU A 84 3.96 -1.20 -23.31
N ARG A 85 4.47 -2.41 -23.09
CA ARG A 85 4.58 -3.00 -21.75
C ARG A 85 6.00 -3.44 -21.53
N LEU A 86 6.61 -2.93 -20.48
CA LEU A 86 7.88 -3.45 -19.97
C LEU A 86 7.55 -4.43 -18.84
N GLN A 87 8.07 -5.64 -18.91
CA GLN A 87 7.87 -6.66 -17.88
C GLN A 87 9.22 -7.04 -17.27
N ASP A 88 9.29 -7.04 -15.94
CA ASP A 88 10.52 -7.37 -15.22
C ASP A 88 10.21 -8.33 -14.06
N PRO A 89 10.85 -9.53 -13.99
CA PRO A 89 10.69 -10.43 -12.85
C PRO A 89 11.29 -9.84 -11.57
N PHE A 90 10.48 -9.85 -10.51
CA PHE A 90 10.81 -9.28 -9.21
C PHE A 90 10.58 -10.29 -8.09
N ILE A 91 11.62 -10.57 -7.31
CA ILE A 91 11.57 -11.53 -6.21
C ILE A 91 11.57 -10.80 -4.87
N VAL A 92 10.64 -11.16 -4.00
CA VAL A 92 10.56 -10.62 -2.64
C VAL A 92 10.77 -11.76 -1.66
N SER A 93 11.83 -11.68 -0.86
CA SER A 93 12.10 -12.63 0.23
C SER A 93 11.50 -12.15 1.55
N GLU A 94 11.26 -13.09 2.47
CA GLU A 94 10.96 -12.73 3.84
C GLU A 94 12.17 -12.05 4.50
N PRO A 95 11.95 -11.16 5.48
CA PRO A 95 13.05 -10.61 6.26
C PRO A 95 13.75 -11.75 6.98
N GLN A 96 15.07 -11.85 6.87
CA GLN A 96 15.79 -12.86 7.63
C GLN A 96 15.73 -12.50 9.12
N ALA A 97 15.12 -13.37 9.93
CA ALA A 97 15.27 -13.29 11.38
C ALA A 97 16.75 -13.51 11.71
N VAL A 98 17.37 -12.53 12.38
CA VAL A 98 18.75 -12.64 12.85
C VAL A 98 18.79 -13.72 13.94
N PRO A 99 19.52 -14.84 13.76
CA PRO A 99 19.66 -15.83 14.82
C PRO A 99 20.62 -15.27 15.86
N GLY A 100 20.12 -14.85 17.03
CA GLY A 100 21.00 -14.33 18.09
C GLY A 100 20.32 -13.54 19.20
N GLY A 101 19.20 -14.03 19.73
CA GLY A 101 18.48 -13.36 20.82
C GLY A 101 17.89 -14.30 21.86
N ASP A 102 18.56 -15.42 22.17
CA ASP A 102 18.20 -16.28 23.30
C ASP A 102 19.35 -16.31 24.32
N GLU A 103 19.23 -15.49 25.37
CA GLU A 103 19.55 -15.86 26.76
C GLU A 103 19.05 -14.73 27.69
N PHE A 104 17.75 -14.73 27.95
CA PHE A 104 17.24 -14.17 29.20
C PHE A 104 17.10 -15.35 30.17
N PRO A 105 17.95 -15.50 31.20
CA PRO A 105 17.77 -16.57 32.18
C PRO A 105 16.49 -16.29 32.98
N GLY A 106 15.42 -16.99 32.60
CA GLY A 106 14.22 -17.17 33.42
C GLY A 106 14.49 -18.08 34.61
N PRO A 107 13.59 -18.08 35.60
CA PRO A 107 13.88 -18.21 37.02
C PRO A 107 14.03 -19.67 37.47
N GLY A 108 14.99 -19.96 38.34
CA GLY A 108 14.99 -21.21 39.09
C GLY A 108 16.37 -21.73 39.49
N ASP A 109 16.60 -21.70 40.80
CA ASP A 109 17.46 -22.59 41.59
C ASP A 109 18.99 -22.36 41.57
N ASN A 110 19.71 -22.28 42.68
CA ASN A 110 19.43 -22.03 44.09
C ASN A 110 20.82 -22.03 44.79
N LEU A 111 20.88 -21.53 46.03
CA LEU A 111 21.93 -21.74 47.06
C LEU A 111 23.08 -20.71 47.14
N ASN A 112 22.90 -19.69 47.99
CA ASN A 112 23.66 -19.66 49.24
C ASN A 112 22.86 -18.94 50.36
N PRO A 113 22.77 -19.48 51.59
CA PRO A 113 21.90 -18.97 52.64
C PRO A 113 22.68 -18.18 53.69
N THR A 114 22.43 -16.87 53.82
CA THR A 114 22.72 -16.15 55.08
C THR A 114 21.86 -14.89 55.20
N ASP A 115 21.30 -14.72 56.40
CA ASP A 115 20.76 -13.49 57.00
C ASP A 115 19.31 -13.03 56.71
N ASN A 116 18.42 -13.63 57.53
CA ASN A 116 17.60 -12.98 58.57
C ASN A 116 16.08 -12.84 58.32
N PRO A 117 15.21 -13.28 59.28
CA PRO A 117 13.80 -13.63 59.01
C PRO A 117 12.77 -12.65 59.60
N TYR A 118 13.01 -11.35 59.61
CA TYR A 118 12.03 -10.35 60.06
C TYR A 118 12.29 -9.00 59.38
N ASP A 119 11.64 -8.76 58.24
CA ASP A 119 11.22 -7.42 57.82
C ASP A 119 10.14 -7.54 56.72
N GLN A 120 8.89 -7.70 57.16
CA GLN A 120 7.75 -7.10 56.46
C GLN A 120 7.32 -5.89 57.27
N PRO A 121 7.05 -4.76 56.60
CA PRO A 121 5.76 -4.13 56.82
C PRO A 121 5.06 -3.71 55.51
N PRO A 122 3.77 -3.34 55.60
CA PRO A 122 2.76 -3.70 54.62
C PRO A 122 2.38 -2.56 53.68
N GLY A 123 1.76 -2.95 52.56
CA GLY A 123 0.91 -2.08 51.76
C GLY A 123 1.64 -1.41 50.60
N GLU A 124 1.38 -1.89 49.40
CA GLU A 124 0.83 -1.04 48.36
C GLU A 124 0.00 -1.92 47.42
N GLU A 125 -1.24 -1.48 47.26
CA GLU A 125 -2.36 -2.16 46.67
C GLU A 125 -2.11 -2.36 45.16
N MET A 126 -2.64 -3.45 44.62
CA MET A 126 -2.71 -3.62 43.17
C MET A 126 -3.40 -2.39 42.58
N PRO A 127 -2.87 -1.74 41.53
CA PRO A 127 -3.75 -0.97 40.68
C PRO A 127 -4.66 -1.99 40.00
N GLU A 128 -5.90 -2.10 40.50
CA GLU A 128 -7.01 -2.56 39.68
C GLU A 128 -7.00 -1.67 38.44
N GLU A 129 -6.66 -2.23 37.28
CA GLU A 129 -6.92 -1.55 36.01
C GLU A 129 -8.44 -1.40 35.90
N GLU A 130 -8.86 -0.23 36.32
CA GLU A 130 -10.17 0.35 36.23
C GLU A 130 -10.67 0.18 34.79
N TYR A 131 -11.58 -0.77 34.61
CA TYR A 131 -12.42 -0.80 33.41
C TYR A 131 -13.04 0.59 33.27
N PRO A 132 -12.89 1.28 32.11
CA PRO A 132 -13.55 2.55 31.95
C PRO A 132 -15.06 2.33 32.13
N PRO A 133 -15.77 3.23 32.82
CA PRO A 133 -17.21 3.12 32.96
C PRO A 133 -17.82 3.00 31.57
N VAL A 134 -18.80 2.10 31.42
CA VAL A 134 -19.69 2.04 30.26
C VAL A 134 -20.41 3.38 30.20
N GLY A 135 -19.77 4.33 29.50
CA GLY A 135 -20.31 5.62 29.16
C GLY A 135 -21.45 5.41 28.19
N GLU A 136 -22.62 5.85 28.61
CA GLU A 136 -23.83 6.02 27.80
C GLU A 136 -23.47 6.55 26.42
N TYR A 137 -23.93 5.85 25.38
CA TYR A 137 -23.90 6.33 24.00
C TYR A 137 -24.51 7.75 23.95
N PRO A 138 -23.75 8.80 23.63
CA PRO A 138 -24.34 10.02 23.14
C PRO A 138 -24.83 9.73 21.72
N GLY A 139 -26.08 10.07 21.44
CA GLY A 139 -26.74 9.82 20.17
C GLY A 139 -25.90 10.19 18.95
N ALA A 140 -26.10 9.41 17.89
CA ALA A 140 -25.55 9.65 16.56
C ALA A 140 -25.64 11.15 16.19
N PRO A 141 -24.53 11.80 15.77
CA PRO A 141 -24.64 13.07 15.11
C PRO A 141 -25.33 12.87 13.77
N ALA A 142 -26.38 13.66 13.56
CA ALA A 142 -27.20 13.73 12.36
C ALA A 142 -26.36 13.90 11.08
N ASP A 143 -26.87 13.31 10.00
CA ASP A 143 -26.50 13.50 8.60
C ASP A 143 -25.85 14.86 8.31
N GLN A 144 -24.55 14.83 8.04
CA GLN A 144 -23.90 15.86 7.23
C GLN A 144 -23.52 15.25 5.89
N ASN A 145 -24.45 15.38 4.94
CA ASN A 145 -24.21 15.14 3.52
C ASN A 145 -22.97 15.92 3.04
N PRO A 146 -21.97 15.29 2.40
CA PRO A 146 -21.07 16.01 1.50
C PRO A 146 -21.83 16.41 0.21
N PRO A 147 -21.66 17.63 -0.32
CA PRO A 147 -22.38 18.07 -1.50
C PRO A 147 -21.84 17.34 -2.74
N GLY A 148 -22.69 16.58 -3.43
CA GLY A 148 -22.41 16.16 -4.82
C GLY A 148 -22.67 14.71 -5.22
N ALA A 149 -23.30 13.86 -4.41
CA ALA A 149 -23.76 12.56 -4.89
C ALA A 149 -25.15 12.69 -5.57
N PRO A 150 -25.35 12.19 -6.80
CA PRO A 150 -26.65 12.23 -7.47
C PRO A 150 -27.67 11.35 -6.73
N PRO A 151 -28.97 11.72 -6.71
CA PRO A 151 -29.97 10.96 -5.96
C PRO A 151 -30.10 9.54 -6.53
N ALA A 152 -29.97 8.56 -5.63
CA ALA A 152 -30.34 7.18 -5.89
C ALA A 152 -31.84 7.15 -6.27
N GLY A 153 -32.13 6.67 -7.48
CA GLY A 153 -33.49 6.59 -8.00
C GLY A 153 -34.41 5.73 -7.10
N PRO A 154 -35.72 6.02 -7.08
CA PRO A 154 -36.65 5.28 -6.25
C PRO A 154 -36.89 3.87 -6.80
N LYS A 155 -36.69 2.86 -5.96
CA LYS A 155 -37.25 1.52 -6.18
C LYS A 155 -38.77 1.58 -6.00
N GLY A 156 -39.48 1.47 -7.11
CA GLY A 156 -40.72 0.69 -7.22
C GLY A 156 -42.01 1.30 -6.68
N SER A 157 -42.81 1.86 -7.57
CA SER A 157 -44.22 1.50 -7.82
C SER A 157 -44.80 2.45 -8.87
N GLY A 158 -45.45 1.92 -9.90
CA GLY A 158 -46.19 2.74 -10.88
C GLY A 158 -46.08 2.25 -12.33
N GLU A 159 -47.11 1.53 -12.75
CA GLU A 159 -47.83 1.67 -14.03
C GLU A 159 -47.05 1.67 -15.35
N GLN A 160 -47.24 0.58 -16.10
CA GLN A 160 -47.14 0.53 -17.55
C GLN A 160 -48.25 1.38 -18.19
N PRO A 161 -47.91 2.22 -19.19
CA PRO A 161 -48.78 2.34 -20.35
C PRO A 161 -48.03 2.02 -21.65
N ASP A 162 -48.79 1.40 -22.54
CA ASP A 162 -48.37 0.84 -23.80
C ASP A 162 -47.82 1.85 -24.82
N ASN A 163 -46.90 1.30 -25.61
CA ASN A 163 -46.18 1.91 -26.70
C ASN A 163 -47.13 2.39 -27.82
N THR A 164 -47.06 3.68 -28.15
CA THR A 164 -47.60 4.23 -29.39
C THR A 164 -46.81 3.69 -30.58
N GLY A 165 -47.47 2.87 -31.40
CA GLY A 165 -47.12 2.64 -32.79
C GLY A 165 -48.28 3.05 -33.67
N GLN A 166 -48.17 4.21 -34.32
CA GLN A 166 -48.63 4.60 -35.67
C GLN A 166 -48.37 6.10 -35.86
#